data_AF-A0A5S4GQR0-F1
#
_entry.id   AF-A0A5S4GQR0-F1
#
_cell.length_a   1.000
_cell.length_b   1.000
_cell.length_c   1.000
_cell.angle_alpha   90.00
_cell.angle_beta   90.00
_cell.angle_gamma   90.00
#
_symmetry.space_group_name_H-M   'P 1'
#
loop_
_entity.id
_entity.type
_entity.pdbx_description
1 polymer ?
#
loop_
_entity_poly.entity_id
_entity_poly.type
_entity_poly.pdbx_seq_one_letter_code
_entity_poly.pdbx_strand_id
1 'polypeptide(L)'
;MSDTPITAGMTADDVLRIAAYKDRSPALEAMVIAYSYHRVAGDLAQHLGRDANNWYCYATWTSKAVGESLDLGPDSPFITDFGRKLRVPARFTRLFRATLLTLLGPSYELGLALANRAIFLETASLAVNLWNDTPDRFLRVSPESELTPTPPEFLTDLLSPADARYLKSAAELLIEAAQATDPAVRAELMFGANVALSAYEQARAQKALELVLYRPVRWLTRVSWRSLRSVVTRRRFPRFRLFSAPHEQQPWLTRTLEEKWAALYTRRMFAVRTPLSDIKVGQPLTAPAGVDMATVWAPIQNEKVRKLAEEFITEDQEASTAGVTNWVSYPDRMRFIVSYFRVYQHVGALYDVPFDQDVADGLAREMARGLVPEAVSEMFAGNPGLRQPHRRLYRYPAESDPDANEMAHFDFEPFLEAIPLDQSAK
;
A
#
# COMPACT_ATOMS: atom_id res chain seq x y z
N MET A 1 -10.35 29.96 -4.13
CA MET A 1 -8.92 29.70 -4.39
C MET A 1 -8.17 30.20 -3.16
N SER A 2 -7.94 29.31 -2.22
CA SER A 2 -7.18 29.59 -0.99
C SER A 2 -5.74 29.21 -1.27
N ASP A 3 -4.87 30.22 -1.35
CA ASP A 3 -3.42 30.05 -1.32
C ASP A 3 -3.02 29.58 0.08
N THR A 4 -3.14 28.28 0.31
CA THR A 4 -2.40 27.62 1.39
C THR A 4 -0.93 27.71 0.98
N PRO A 5 -0.04 28.33 1.78
CA PRO A 5 1.36 28.39 1.43
C PRO A 5 1.82 26.95 1.23
N ILE A 6 2.39 26.66 0.05
CA ILE A 6 3.05 25.39 -0.23
C ILE A 6 4.19 25.31 0.79
N THR A 7 3.90 24.70 1.93
CA THR A 7 4.84 24.20 2.91
C THR A 7 5.93 23.47 2.14
N ALA A 8 7.19 23.72 2.49
CA ALA A 8 8.38 23.07 1.93
C ALA A 8 8.10 21.60 1.53
N GLY A 9 8.61 21.22 0.35
CA GLY A 9 8.42 19.88 -0.20
C GLY A 9 8.80 18.78 0.79
N MET A 10 8.21 17.61 0.63
CA MET A 10 8.46 16.45 1.49
C MET A 10 9.93 16.04 1.42
N THR A 11 10.55 15.86 2.58
CA THR A 11 11.96 15.45 2.70
C THR A 11 12.10 13.96 3.00
N ALA A 12 13.30 13.42 2.83
CA ALA A 12 13.62 12.05 3.27
C ALA A 12 13.39 11.87 4.78
N ASP A 13 13.69 12.88 5.58
CA ASP A 13 13.42 12.89 7.03
C ASP A 13 11.93 12.84 7.35
N ASP A 14 11.08 13.52 6.56
CA ASP A 14 9.63 13.42 6.70
C ASP A 14 9.14 12.00 6.43
N VAL A 15 9.60 11.38 5.34
CA VAL A 15 9.25 10.01 4.96
C VAL A 15 9.63 9.03 6.08
N LEU A 16 10.85 9.12 6.60
CA LEU A 16 11.33 8.33 7.72
C LEU A 16 10.52 8.55 8.98
N ARG A 17 10.27 9.81 9.36
CA ARG A 17 9.50 10.16 10.56
C ARG A 17 8.09 9.60 10.51
N ILE A 18 7.43 9.74 9.37
CA ILE A 18 6.08 9.23 9.14
C ILE A 18 6.07 7.70 9.27
N ALA A 19 7.03 7.02 8.64
CA ALA A 19 7.16 5.57 8.68
C ALA A 19 7.61 5.03 10.06
N ALA A 20 8.31 5.83 10.87
CA ALA A 20 8.82 5.41 12.18
C ALA A 20 7.85 5.69 13.33
N TYR A 21 6.81 6.51 13.15
CA TYR A 21 5.94 6.89 14.26
C TYR A 21 4.88 5.83 14.60
N LYS A 22 5.15 5.07 15.66
CA LYS A 22 4.37 3.90 16.10
C LYS A 22 3.20 4.19 17.04
N ASP A 23 3.05 5.41 17.53
CA ASP A 23 1.96 5.73 18.49
C ASP A 23 0.64 6.10 17.77
N ARG A 24 0.55 5.91 16.46
CA ARG A 24 -0.69 6.06 15.69
C ARG A 24 -1.49 4.75 15.77
N SER A 25 -2.82 4.87 15.72
CA SER A 25 -3.64 3.70 15.37
C SER A 25 -3.38 3.32 13.90
N PRO A 26 -3.54 2.04 13.51
CA PRO A 26 -3.37 1.59 12.12
C PRO A 26 -4.15 2.44 11.10
N ALA A 27 -5.39 2.81 11.43
CA ALA A 27 -6.22 3.66 10.58
C ALA A 27 -5.66 5.09 10.44
N LEU A 28 -5.26 5.73 11.55
CA LEU A 28 -4.66 7.06 11.51
C LEU A 28 -3.33 7.07 10.77
N GLU A 29 -2.53 6.02 10.93
CA GLU A 29 -1.27 5.84 10.20
C GLU A 29 -1.50 5.79 8.69
N ALA A 30 -2.46 4.99 8.22
CA ALA A 30 -2.81 4.93 6.81
C ALA A 30 -3.34 6.27 6.27
N MET A 31 -4.11 7.03 7.06
CA MET A 31 -4.55 8.37 6.68
C MET A 31 -3.37 9.34 6.52
N VAL A 32 -2.41 9.31 7.44
CA VAL A 32 -1.18 10.12 7.35
C VAL A 32 -0.37 9.73 6.13
N ILE A 33 -0.19 8.43 5.86
CA ILE A 33 0.51 7.95 4.66
C ILE A 33 -0.23 8.41 3.38
N ALA A 34 -1.54 8.28 3.31
CA ALA A 34 -2.33 8.74 2.16
C ALA A 34 -2.16 10.24 1.90
N TYR A 35 -2.24 11.07 2.95
CA TYR A 35 -1.99 12.50 2.84
C TYR A 35 -0.53 12.82 2.47
N SER A 36 0.41 11.97 2.90
CA SER A 36 1.82 12.11 2.57
C SER A 36 2.07 11.82 1.09
N TYR A 37 1.46 10.76 0.54
CA TYR A 37 1.47 10.50 -0.90
C TYR A 37 0.90 11.66 -1.71
N HIS A 38 -0.17 12.31 -1.23
CA HIS A 38 -0.72 13.49 -1.90
C HIS A 38 0.30 14.62 -1.99
N ARG A 39 1.06 14.88 -0.91
CA ARG A 39 2.13 15.87 -0.90
C ARG A 39 3.27 15.49 -1.85
N VAL A 40 3.74 14.23 -1.82
CA VAL A 40 4.74 13.73 -2.77
C VAL A 40 4.27 13.88 -4.22
N ALA A 41 3.00 13.59 -4.50
CA ALA A 41 2.42 13.75 -5.82
C ALA A 41 2.47 15.21 -6.30
N GLY A 42 2.15 16.16 -5.41
CA GLY A 42 2.23 17.59 -5.66
C GLY A 42 3.66 18.08 -5.90
N ASP A 43 4.62 17.60 -5.11
CA ASP A 43 6.03 17.96 -5.25
C ASP A 43 6.61 17.45 -6.58
N LEU A 44 6.35 16.19 -6.94
CA LEU A 44 6.76 15.64 -8.24
C LEU A 44 6.15 16.41 -9.41
N ALA A 45 4.91 16.88 -9.27
CA ALA A 45 4.24 17.63 -10.31
C ALA A 45 4.88 19.01 -10.57
N GLN A 46 5.68 19.55 -9.66
CA GLN A 46 6.46 20.77 -9.92
C GLN A 46 7.53 20.54 -11.00
N HIS A 47 8.05 19.31 -11.11
CA HIS A 47 9.06 18.92 -12.09
C HIS A 47 8.46 18.29 -13.35
N LEU A 48 7.34 17.58 -13.21
CA LEU A 48 6.73 16.79 -14.28
C LEU A 48 5.52 17.49 -14.94
N GLY A 49 5.01 18.55 -14.33
CA GLY A 49 3.70 19.13 -14.69
C GLY A 49 2.53 18.31 -14.12
N ARG A 50 1.31 18.78 -14.41
CA ARG A 50 0.04 18.19 -13.91
C ARG A 50 -0.87 17.64 -15.01
N ASP A 51 -0.43 17.68 -16.26
CA ASP A 51 -1.24 17.23 -17.40
C ASP A 51 -1.47 15.72 -17.35
N ALA A 52 -0.49 14.95 -16.86
CA ALA A 52 -0.60 13.53 -16.59
C ALA A 52 -0.34 13.24 -15.11
N ASN A 53 -1.09 12.32 -14.54
CA ASN A 53 -0.97 11.89 -13.15
C ASN A 53 0.28 11.03 -12.94
N ASN A 54 1.01 11.31 -11.86
CA ASN A 54 2.08 10.44 -11.36
C ASN A 54 1.53 9.35 -10.43
N TRP A 55 2.37 8.34 -10.15
CA TRP A 55 2.02 7.16 -9.36
C TRP A 55 1.45 7.52 -7.98
N TYR A 56 1.98 8.57 -7.36
CA TYR A 56 1.60 8.99 -6.02
C TYR A 56 0.17 9.55 -5.93
N CYS A 57 -0.37 10.07 -7.04
CA CYS A 57 -1.80 10.40 -7.13
C CYS A 57 -2.63 9.15 -6.86
N TYR A 58 -2.26 8.02 -7.46
CA TYR A 58 -2.97 6.75 -7.27
C TYR A 58 -2.74 6.17 -5.88
N ALA A 59 -1.48 6.18 -5.40
CA ALA A 59 -1.11 5.70 -4.07
C ALA A 59 -1.86 6.43 -2.94
N THR A 60 -2.14 7.72 -3.13
CA THR A 60 -2.97 8.53 -2.23
C THR A 60 -4.35 7.90 -2.02
N TRP A 61 -5.07 7.62 -3.10
CA TRP A 61 -6.45 7.13 -3.03
C TRP A 61 -6.52 5.66 -2.61
N THR A 62 -5.56 4.83 -3.04
CA THR A 62 -5.49 3.44 -2.59
C THR A 62 -5.13 3.35 -1.11
N SER A 63 -4.19 4.15 -0.62
CA SER A 63 -3.82 4.19 0.80
C SER A 63 -4.96 4.75 1.66
N LYS A 64 -5.72 5.74 1.16
CA LYS A 64 -6.97 6.18 1.81
C LYS A 64 -7.97 5.03 1.94
N ALA A 65 -8.21 4.27 0.86
CA ALA A 65 -9.12 3.13 0.88
C ALA A 65 -8.65 2.04 1.85
N VAL A 66 -7.33 1.82 1.96
CA VAL A 66 -6.73 0.97 2.99
C VAL A 66 -7.08 1.50 4.39
N GLY A 67 -6.89 2.79 4.66
CA GLY A 67 -7.27 3.41 5.93
C GLY A 67 -8.74 3.24 6.30
N GLU A 68 -9.66 3.39 5.34
CA GLU A 68 -11.09 3.13 5.53
C GLU A 68 -11.40 1.66 5.88
N SER A 69 -10.61 0.72 5.35
CA SER A 69 -10.73 -0.70 5.68
C SER A 69 -10.14 -1.08 7.05
N LEU A 70 -9.19 -0.29 7.53
CA LEU A 70 -8.53 -0.44 8.83
C LEU A 70 -9.33 0.17 9.99
N ASP A 71 -10.27 1.08 9.71
CA ASP A 71 -11.19 1.57 10.72
C ASP A 71 -12.22 0.50 11.05
N LEU A 72 -11.94 -0.30 12.08
CA LEU A 72 -12.86 -1.29 12.64
C LEU A 72 -13.64 -0.76 13.86
N GLY A 73 -13.67 0.55 14.09
CA GLY A 73 -14.40 1.23 15.17
C GLY A 73 -15.93 1.04 15.13
N PRO A 74 -16.68 1.44 16.18
CA PRO A 74 -18.13 1.24 16.29
C PRO A 74 -18.94 1.67 15.06
N ASP A 75 -18.51 2.77 14.43
CA ASP A 75 -19.17 3.38 13.27
C ASP A 75 -18.44 3.12 11.94
N SER A 76 -17.59 2.08 11.91
CA SER A 76 -16.81 1.66 10.73
C SER A 76 -17.65 1.67 9.43
N PRO A 77 -17.32 2.53 8.45
CA PRO A 77 -17.96 2.53 7.14
C PRO A 77 -17.76 1.20 6.43
N PHE A 78 -16.59 0.59 6.60
CA PHE A 78 -16.25 -0.71 6.01
C PHE A 78 -17.19 -1.82 6.49
N ILE A 79 -17.35 -2.00 7.81
CA ILE A 79 -18.23 -3.03 8.37
C ILE A 79 -19.69 -2.80 7.95
N THR A 80 -20.11 -1.54 7.93
CA THR A 80 -21.47 -1.15 7.56
C THR A 80 -21.77 -1.45 6.09
N ASP A 81 -20.86 -1.07 5.19
CA ASP A 81 -20.97 -1.37 3.76
C ASP A 81 -20.91 -2.87 3.49
N PHE A 82 -20.04 -3.59 4.18
CA PHE A 82 -19.93 -5.05 4.06
C PHE A 82 -21.24 -5.73 4.46
N GLY A 83 -21.82 -5.35 5.60
CA GLY A 83 -23.11 -5.86 6.05
C GLY A 83 -24.24 -5.55 5.07
N ARG A 84 -24.24 -4.34 4.46
CA ARG A 84 -25.22 -3.93 3.45
C ARG A 84 -25.11 -4.77 2.17
N LYS A 85 -23.89 -4.97 1.65
CA LYS A 85 -23.64 -5.79 0.46
C LYS A 85 -24.02 -7.26 0.67
N LEU A 86 -23.82 -7.79 1.88
CA LEU A 86 -24.29 -9.12 2.28
C LEU A 86 -25.76 -9.18 2.69
N ARG A 87 -26.50 -8.06 2.64
CA ARG A 87 -27.91 -7.95 3.01
C ARG A 87 -28.19 -8.47 4.43
N VAL A 88 -27.30 -8.19 5.37
CA VAL A 88 -27.44 -8.59 6.78
C VAL A 88 -28.64 -7.86 7.39
N PRO A 89 -29.64 -8.58 7.94
CA PRO A 89 -30.78 -7.95 8.59
C PRO A 89 -30.34 -7.15 9.83
N ALA A 90 -31.00 -6.01 10.10
CA ALA A 90 -30.64 -5.11 11.22
C ALA A 90 -30.54 -5.81 12.59
N ARG A 91 -31.40 -6.81 12.85
CA ARG A 91 -31.36 -7.60 14.09
C ARG A 91 -30.07 -8.41 14.29
N PHE A 92 -29.36 -8.72 13.20
CA PHE A 92 -28.12 -9.49 13.21
C PHE A 92 -26.87 -8.62 13.08
N THR A 93 -26.99 -7.29 12.93
CA THR A 93 -25.83 -6.41 12.71
C THR A 93 -24.80 -6.51 13.82
N ARG A 94 -25.23 -6.64 15.10
CA ARG A 94 -24.30 -6.79 16.24
C ARG A 94 -23.54 -8.12 16.18
N LEU A 95 -24.24 -9.21 15.89
CA LEU A 95 -23.64 -10.54 15.77
C LEU A 95 -22.69 -10.59 14.56
N PHE A 96 -23.14 -10.08 13.42
CA PHE A 96 -22.34 -9.96 12.20
C PHE A 96 -21.05 -9.17 12.45
N ARG A 97 -21.14 -8.02 13.10
CA ARG A 97 -19.98 -7.21 13.50
C ARG A 97 -19.03 -8.01 14.39
N ALA A 98 -19.53 -8.65 15.43
CA ALA A 98 -18.70 -9.45 16.34
C ALA A 98 -18.00 -10.61 15.60
N THR A 99 -18.71 -11.30 14.71
CA THR A 99 -18.14 -12.34 13.86
C THR A 99 -17.07 -11.79 12.93
N LEU A 100 -17.34 -10.68 12.23
CA LEU A 100 -16.39 -10.07 11.30
C LEU A 100 -15.13 -9.60 12.02
N LEU A 101 -15.24 -8.93 13.17
CA LEU A 101 -14.10 -8.52 13.99
C LEU A 101 -13.28 -9.73 14.46
N THR A 102 -13.93 -10.84 14.77
CA THR A 102 -13.24 -12.09 15.15
C THR A 102 -12.48 -12.70 13.96
N LEU A 103 -13.08 -12.66 12.76
CA LEU A 103 -12.48 -13.18 11.53
C LEU A 103 -11.31 -12.31 11.05
N LEU A 104 -11.44 -11.00 11.13
CA LEU A 104 -10.41 -10.04 10.73
C LEU A 104 -9.33 -9.92 11.80
N GLY A 105 -9.68 -9.77 13.08
CA GLY A 105 -8.76 -9.70 14.22
C GLY A 105 -7.62 -8.65 14.12
N PRO A 106 -6.77 -8.55 15.16
CA PRO A 106 -5.74 -7.50 15.20
C PRO A 106 -4.62 -7.67 14.15
N SER A 107 -4.29 -8.91 13.77
CA SER A 107 -3.23 -9.13 12.78
C SER A 107 -3.63 -8.67 11.36
N TYR A 108 -4.93 -8.54 11.05
CA TYR A 108 -5.37 -7.90 9.79
C TYR A 108 -4.97 -6.43 9.77
N GLU A 109 -5.30 -5.70 10.84
CA GLU A 109 -5.01 -4.26 10.92
C GLU A 109 -3.51 -4.00 10.89
N LEU A 110 -2.77 -4.75 11.71
CA LEU A 110 -1.33 -4.58 11.87
C LEU A 110 -0.56 -5.03 10.63
N GLY A 111 -0.93 -6.16 10.02
CA GLY A 111 -0.26 -6.65 8.82
C GLY A 111 -0.43 -5.69 7.64
N LEU A 112 -1.64 -5.16 7.44
CA LEU A 112 -1.90 -4.21 6.37
C LEU A 112 -1.27 -2.83 6.62
N ALA A 113 -1.31 -2.33 7.86
CA ALA A 113 -0.63 -1.09 8.22
C ALA A 113 0.90 -1.20 8.05
N LEU A 114 1.50 -2.30 8.52
CA LEU A 114 2.94 -2.55 8.39
C LEU A 114 3.36 -2.63 6.91
N ALA A 115 2.59 -3.31 6.07
CA ALA A 115 2.85 -3.36 4.62
C ALA A 115 2.73 -1.98 3.97
N ASN A 116 1.67 -1.22 4.26
CA ASN A 116 1.47 0.13 3.74
C ASN A 116 2.64 1.07 4.13
N ARG A 117 3.11 0.96 5.37
CA ARG A 117 4.24 1.73 5.91
C ARG A 117 5.58 1.38 5.27
N ALA A 118 5.86 0.09 5.08
CA ALA A 118 7.06 -0.37 4.38
C ALA A 118 7.08 0.16 2.94
N ILE A 119 5.98 -0.06 2.20
CA ILE A 119 5.86 0.35 0.81
C ILE A 119 5.94 1.88 0.67
N PHE A 120 5.31 2.63 1.58
CA PHE A 120 5.44 4.08 1.63
C PHE A 120 6.88 4.51 1.80
N LEU A 121 7.60 3.92 2.75
CA LEU A 121 9.01 4.23 2.96
C LEU A 121 9.85 3.97 1.70
N GLU A 122 9.67 2.81 1.07
CA GLU A 122 10.44 2.41 -0.11
C GLU A 122 10.17 3.32 -1.31
N THR A 123 8.89 3.56 -1.62
CA THR A 123 8.48 4.34 -2.79
C THR A 123 8.69 5.83 -2.57
N ALA A 124 8.23 6.41 -1.45
CA ALA A 124 8.35 7.84 -1.21
C ALA A 124 9.82 8.28 -1.05
N SER A 125 10.70 7.44 -0.48
CA SER A 125 12.14 7.76 -0.38
C SER A 125 12.79 7.91 -1.77
N LEU A 126 12.37 7.11 -2.76
CA LEU A 126 12.79 7.29 -4.15
C LEU A 126 12.37 8.66 -4.68
N ALA A 127 11.09 9.01 -4.54
CA ALA A 127 10.54 10.25 -5.08
C ALA A 127 11.18 11.52 -4.50
N VAL A 128 11.34 11.59 -3.17
CA VAL A 128 11.90 12.78 -2.52
C VAL A 128 13.40 12.94 -2.80
N ASN A 129 14.10 11.85 -3.07
CA ASN A 129 15.53 11.90 -3.40
C ASN A 129 15.81 12.13 -4.89
N LEU A 130 14.84 11.85 -5.78
CA LEU A 130 15.04 11.89 -7.24
C LEU A 130 15.52 13.26 -7.75
N TRP A 131 15.11 14.34 -7.09
CA TRP A 131 15.38 15.72 -7.51
C TRP A 131 16.49 16.42 -6.70
N ASN A 132 17.18 15.69 -5.81
CA ASN A 132 18.38 16.22 -5.18
C ASN A 132 19.50 16.37 -6.23
N ASP A 133 20.43 17.29 -6.02
CA ASP A 133 21.54 17.57 -6.96
C ASP A 133 22.34 16.31 -7.35
N THR A 134 22.36 15.32 -6.46
CA THR A 134 22.91 13.98 -6.70
C THR A 134 21.97 12.91 -6.12
N PRO A 135 21.01 12.36 -6.91
CA PRO A 135 20.14 11.28 -6.44
C PRO A 135 20.97 9.99 -6.38
N ASP A 136 21.54 9.70 -5.21
CA ASP A 136 22.49 8.59 -5.08
C ASP A 136 21.86 7.33 -4.49
N ARG A 137 20.74 7.43 -3.74
CA ARG A 137 20.14 6.31 -3.02
C ARG A 137 18.64 6.45 -2.75
N PHE A 138 17.99 5.30 -2.53
CA PHE A 138 16.67 5.20 -1.91
C PHE A 138 16.71 4.19 -0.75
N LEU A 139 15.68 4.19 0.09
CA LEU A 139 15.60 3.28 1.24
C LEU A 139 14.79 2.04 0.89
N ARG A 140 15.27 0.87 1.33
CA ARG A 140 14.58 -0.41 1.20
C ARG A 140 14.44 -1.09 2.57
N VAL A 141 13.32 -1.76 2.81
CA VAL A 141 13.20 -2.70 3.93
C VAL A 141 13.72 -4.06 3.47
N SER A 142 14.96 -4.38 3.84
CA SER A 142 15.66 -5.59 3.41
C SER A 142 15.79 -6.56 4.59
N PRO A 143 14.81 -7.47 4.79
CA PRO A 143 14.93 -8.49 5.83
C PRO A 143 16.12 -9.44 5.61
N GLU A 144 16.59 -9.61 4.38
CA GLU A 144 17.59 -10.63 4.02
C GLU A 144 19.03 -10.07 3.92
N SER A 145 19.26 -8.80 4.27
CA SER A 145 20.59 -8.21 4.14
C SER A 145 21.54 -8.71 5.23
N GLU A 146 22.76 -9.10 4.86
CA GLU A 146 23.84 -9.46 5.79
C GLU A 146 24.21 -8.32 6.75
N LEU A 147 23.82 -7.08 6.40
CA LEU A 147 24.04 -5.86 7.18
C LEU A 147 22.94 -5.60 8.21
N THR A 148 21.84 -6.35 8.16
CA THR A 148 20.68 -6.20 9.05
C THR A 148 20.61 -7.38 10.02
N PRO A 149 20.06 -7.21 11.24
CA PRO A 149 19.84 -8.33 12.14
C PRO A 149 18.88 -9.33 11.49
N THR A 150 18.90 -10.59 11.94
CA THR A 150 17.96 -11.59 11.42
C THR A 150 16.53 -11.09 11.62
N PRO A 151 15.74 -10.95 10.54
CA PRO A 151 14.40 -10.41 10.61
C PRO A 151 13.51 -11.37 11.39
N PRO A 152 12.49 -10.84 12.09
CA PRO A 152 11.42 -11.68 12.55
C PRO A 152 10.83 -12.43 11.36
N GLU A 153 10.53 -13.70 11.55
CA GLU A 153 10.07 -14.58 10.47
C GLU A 153 8.79 -14.05 9.78
N PHE A 154 7.93 -13.33 10.51
CA PHE A 154 6.75 -12.70 9.92
C PHE A 154 7.09 -11.57 8.93
N LEU A 155 8.25 -10.90 9.04
CA LEU A 155 8.64 -9.79 8.17
C LEU A 155 9.07 -10.31 6.79
N THR A 156 9.89 -11.37 6.77
CA THR A 156 10.19 -12.15 5.55
C THR A 156 8.93 -12.70 4.93
N ASP A 157 7.95 -13.09 5.75
CA ASP A 157 6.67 -13.61 5.28
C ASP A 157 5.69 -12.50 4.85
N LEU A 158 5.92 -11.21 5.14
CA LEU A 158 4.97 -10.13 4.82
C LEU A 158 5.36 -9.33 3.58
N LEU A 159 6.67 -9.10 3.38
CA LEU A 159 7.20 -8.33 2.27
C LEU A 159 7.93 -9.23 1.28
N SER A 160 7.28 -9.57 0.16
CA SER A 160 7.87 -10.43 -0.86
C SER A 160 9.04 -9.75 -1.54
N PRO A 161 10.05 -10.48 -2.07
CA PRO A 161 11.03 -9.88 -2.94
C PRO A 161 10.33 -9.28 -4.17
N ALA A 162 10.81 -8.11 -4.60
CA ALA A 162 10.38 -7.47 -5.84
C ALA A 162 11.60 -7.27 -6.73
N ASP A 163 11.38 -7.30 -8.03
CA ASP A 163 12.44 -7.11 -9.01
C ASP A 163 12.94 -5.65 -8.95
N ALA A 164 14.21 -5.47 -8.57
CA ALA A 164 14.82 -4.16 -8.42
C ALA A 164 14.88 -3.38 -9.74
N ARG A 165 14.77 -4.06 -10.91
CA ARG A 165 14.75 -3.39 -12.21
C ARG A 165 13.63 -2.36 -12.31
N TYR A 166 12.48 -2.61 -11.66
CA TYR A 166 11.34 -1.71 -11.75
C TYR A 166 11.58 -0.36 -11.09
N LEU A 167 12.27 -0.31 -9.95
CA LEU A 167 12.60 0.97 -9.32
C LEU A 167 13.59 1.77 -10.18
N LYS A 168 14.57 1.09 -10.77
CA LYS A 168 15.51 1.71 -11.70
C LYS A 168 14.78 2.27 -12.92
N SER A 169 13.94 1.47 -13.57
CA SER A 169 13.14 1.91 -14.72
C SER A 169 12.21 3.08 -14.34
N ALA A 170 11.61 3.07 -13.15
CA ALA A 170 10.81 4.19 -12.68
C ALA A 170 11.62 5.48 -12.56
N ALA A 171 12.80 5.42 -11.93
CA ALA A 171 13.68 6.57 -11.78
C ALA A 171 14.12 7.14 -13.13
N GLU A 172 14.60 6.27 -14.04
CA GLU A 172 15.02 6.65 -15.39
C GLU A 172 13.88 7.31 -16.17
N LEU A 173 12.69 6.70 -16.18
CA LEU A 173 11.53 7.22 -16.88
C LEU A 173 11.04 8.56 -16.32
N LEU A 174 11.11 8.77 -15.00
CA LEU A 174 10.76 10.05 -14.38
C LEU A 174 11.76 11.15 -14.72
N ILE A 175 13.06 10.85 -14.74
CA ILE A 175 14.10 11.79 -15.17
C ILE A 175 13.92 12.16 -16.65
N GLU A 176 13.72 11.16 -17.53
CA GLU A 176 13.44 11.38 -18.95
C GLU A 176 12.16 12.22 -19.13
N ALA A 177 11.10 11.97 -18.34
CA ALA A 177 9.85 12.73 -18.39
C ALA A 177 10.05 14.20 -18.01
N ALA A 178 10.84 14.49 -16.97
CA ALA A 178 11.14 15.86 -16.56
C ALA A 178 11.89 16.65 -17.63
N GLN A 179 12.70 15.98 -18.46
CA GLN A 179 13.46 16.58 -19.56
C GLN A 179 12.66 16.68 -20.87
N ALA A 180 11.57 15.92 -21.01
CA ALA A 180 10.75 15.92 -22.23
C ALA A 180 10.05 17.26 -22.43
N THR A 181 10.13 17.81 -23.64
CA THR A 181 9.47 19.07 -24.01
C THR A 181 8.04 18.87 -24.52
N ASP A 182 7.78 17.75 -25.21
CA ASP A 182 6.46 17.38 -25.70
C ASP A 182 5.61 16.77 -24.55
N PRO A 183 4.45 17.36 -24.22
CA PRO A 183 3.54 16.83 -23.21
C PRO A 183 3.07 15.40 -23.46
N ALA A 184 2.91 14.98 -24.72
CA ALA A 184 2.49 13.62 -25.05
C ALA A 184 3.59 12.60 -24.72
N VAL A 185 4.83 12.90 -25.09
CA VAL A 185 6.00 12.08 -24.74
C VAL A 185 6.18 12.02 -23.23
N ARG A 186 6.05 13.16 -22.54
CA ARG A 186 6.13 13.22 -21.08
C ARG A 186 5.07 12.34 -20.42
N ALA A 187 3.82 12.45 -20.86
CA ALA A 187 2.73 11.63 -20.35
C ALA A 187 3.05 10.14 -20.53
N GLU A 188 3.51 9.72 -21.70
CA GLU A 188 3.83 8.32 -21.96
C GLU A 188 4.96 7.79 -21.07
N LEU A 189 6.03 8.58 -20.86
CA LEU A 189 7.11 8.25 -19.92
C LEU A 189 6.59 8.14 -18.48
N MET A 190 5.73 9.07 -18.04
CA MET A 190 5.08 9.01 -16.73
C MET A 190 4.20 7.77 -16.58
N PHE A 191 3.49 7.36 -17.63
CA PHE A 191 2.74 6.10 -17.62
C PHE A 191 3.66 4.91 -17.39
N GLY A 192 4.79 4.82 -18.10
CA GLY A 192 5.78 3.77 -17.88
C GLY A 192 6.34 3.76 -16.44
N ALA A 193 6.64 4.93 -15.89
CA ALA A 193 7.09 5.04 -14.49
C ALA A 193 6.04 4.54 -13.50
N ASN A 194 4.76 4.87 -13.73
CA ASN A 194 3.64 4.40 -12.90
C ASN A 194 3.50 2.87 -12.95
N VAL A 195 3.64 2.27 -14.14
CA VAL A 195 3.64 0.81 -14.32
C VAL A 195 4.79 0.17 -13.55
N ALA A 196 6.01 0.70 -13.69
CA ALA A 196 7.19 0.18 -13.01
C ALA A 196 7.04 0.24 -11.48
N LEU A 197 6.69 1.41 -10.93
CA LEU A 197 6.48 1.57 -9.48
C LEU A 197 5.40 0.62 -8.95
N SER A 198 4.33 0.41 -9.71
CA SER A 198 3.27 -0.52 -9.30
C SER A 198 3.69 -1.97 -9.38
N ALA A 199 4.46 -2.36 -10.39
CA ALA A 199 4.98 -3.72 -10.47
C ALA A 199 5.88 -4.04 -9.27
N TYR A 200 6.73 -3.07 -8.86
CA TYR A 200 7.52 -3.19 -7.65
C TYR A 200 6.63 -3.30 -6.40
N GLU A 201 5.76 -2.32 -6.18
CA GLU A 201 4.92 -2.24 -4.98
C GLU A 201 3.98 -3.43 -4.85
N GLN A 202 3.30 -3.83 -5.92
CA GLN A 202 2.36 -4.93 -5.91
C GLN A 202 3.04 -6.29 -5.73
N ALA A 203 4.31 -6.43 -6.16
CA ALA A 203 5.11 -7.59 -5.83
C ALA A 203 5.44 -7.60 -4.33
N ARG A 204 5.95 -6.49 -3.77
CA ARG A 204 6.24 -6.36 -2.32
C ARG A 204 5.01 -6.69 -1.46
N ALA A 205 3.84 -6.21 -1.85
CA ALA A 205 2.57 -6.35 -1.13
C ALA A 205 1.96 -7.77 -1.19
N GLN A 206 2.45 -8.67 -2.05
CA GLN A 206 1.76 -9.93 -2.37
C GLN A 206 1.44 -10.77 -1.13
N LYS A 207 2.41 -10.97 -0.22
CA LYS A 207 2.18 -11.80 0.97
C LYS A 207 1.32 -11.12 2.02
N ALA A 208 1.43 -9.80 2.18
CA ALA A 208 0.49 -9.02 2.99
C ALA A 208 -0.96 -9.16 2.48
N LEU A 209 -1.16 -9.13 1.17
CA LEU A 209 -2.48 -9.35 0.55
C LEU A 209 -3.00 -10.78 0.81
N GLU A 210 -2.14 -11.80 0.67
CA GLU A 210 -2.48 -13.19 1.01
C GLU A 210 -2.89 -13.33 2.48
N LEU A 211 -2.10 -12.77 3.40
CA LEU A 211 -2.41 -12.74 4.82
C LEU A 211 -3.80 -12.17 5.06
N VAL A 212 -4.04 -10.96 4.54
CA VAL A 212 -5.26 -10.18 4.76
C VAL A 212 -6.49 -10.88 4.17
N LEU A 213 -6.42 -11.32 2.92
CA LEU A 213 -7.57 -11.89 2.22
C LEU A 213 -7.85 -13.33 2.64
N TYR A 214 -6.85 -14.12 3.02
CA TYR A 214 -7.05 -15.51 3.42
C TYR A 214 -7.35 -15.70 4.91
N ARG A 215 -7.09 -14.68 5.74
CA ARG A 215 -7.30 -14.77 7.20
C ARG A 215 -8.68 -15.27 7.61
N PRO A 216 -9.82 -14.79 7.07
CA PRO A 216 -11.13 -15.28 7.49
C PRO A 216 -11.29 -16.79 7.33
N VAL A 217 -10.78 -17.35 6.23
CA VAL A 217 -10.82 -18.79 5.95
C VAL A 217 -9.88 -19.56 6.88
N ARG A 218 -8.66 -19.05 7.09
CA ARG A 218 -7.67 -19.67 8.00
C ARG A 218 -8.20 -19.72 9.43
N TRP A 219 -8.81 -18.64 9.89
CA TRP A 219 -9.44 -18.58 11.21
C TRP A 219 -10.57 -19.62 11.34
N LEU A 220 -11.49 -19.67 10.37
CA LEU A 220 -12.61 -20.60 10.38
C LEU A 220 -12.15 -22.06 10.36
N THR A 221 -11.24 -22.42 9.46
CA THR A 221 -10.86 -23.81 9.24
C THR A 221 -9.87 -24.34 10.26
N ARG A 222 -9.10 -23.47 10.94
CA ARG A 222 -7.99 -23.91 11.78
C ARG A 222 -7.99 -23.35 13.20
N VAL A 223 -8.62 -22.20 13.48
CA VAL A 223 -8.68 -21.61 14.84
C VAL A 223 -9.99 -21.98 15.54
N SER A 224 -11.13 -21.76 14.89
CA SER A 224 -12.46 -21.80 15.51
C SER A 224 -12.73 -23.09 16.33
N TRP A 225 -12.49 -24.26 15.72
CA TRP A 225 -12.67 -25.56 16.38
C TRP A 225 -11.63 -25.84 17.47
N ARG A 226 -10.42 -25.29 17.32
CA ARG A 226 -9.32 -25.50 18.28
C ARG A 226 -9.45 -24.64 19.52
N SER A 227 -9.96 -23.41 19.38
CA SER A 227 -10.33 -22.56 20.52
C SER A 227 -11.40 -23.24 21.37
N LEU A 228 -12.42 -23.83 20.74
CA LEU A 228 -13.43 -24.64 21.43
C LEU A 228 -12.79 -25.85 22.14
N ARG A 229 -11.90 -26.58 21.45
CA ARG A 229 -11.16 -27.70 22.04
C ARG A 229 -10.27 -27.25 23.21
N SER A 230 -9.67 -26.07 23.17
CA SER A 230 -8.84 -25.54 24.26
C SER A 230 -9.63 -25.23 25.50
N VAL A 231 -10.77 -24.55 25.33
CA VAL A 231 -11.69 -24.27 26.44
C VAL A 231 -12.16 -25.57 27.08
N VAL A 232 -12.47 -26.59 26.28
CA VAL A 232 -12.91 -27.90 26.78
C VAL A 232 -11.77 -28.70 27.44
N THR A 233 -10.55 -28.67 26.89
CA THR A 233 -9.45 -29.54 27.34
C THR A 233 -8.49 -28.88 28.33
N ARG A 234 -8.60 -27.57 28.57
CA ARG A 234 -7.69 -26.73 29.39
C ARG A 234 -6.20 -26.85 29.02
N ARG A 235 -5.88 -27.34 27.82
CA ARG A 235 -4.51 -27.43 27.32
C ARG A 235 -4.17 -26.17 26.53
N ARG A 236 -2.99 -25.60 26.81
CA ARG A 236 -2.38 -24.55 25.98
C ARG A 236 -2.00 -25.14 24.62
N PHE A 237 -2.31 -24.43 23.54
CA PHE A 237 -1.97 -24.88 22.19
C PHE A 237 -0.58 -24.38 21.80
N PRO A 238 0.24 -25.20 21.11
CA PRO A 238 1.49 -24.72 20.54
C PRO A 238 1.22 -23.61 19.52
N ARG A 239 2.09 -22.60 19.51
CA ARG A 239 2.07 -21.53 18.49
C ARG A 239 2.11 -22.17 17.11
N PHE A 240 1.27 -21.67 16.19
CA PHE A 240 1.24 -22.14 14.82
C PHE A 240 1.43 -20.94 13.90
N ARG A 241 2.25 -21.12 12.85
CA ARG A 241 2.42 -20.17 11.73
C ARG A 241 1.19 -20.14 10.84
N LEU A 242 0.03 -19.90 11.45
CA LEU A 242 -1.25 -20.09 10.78
C LEU A 242 -1.46 -19.06 9.67
N PHE A 243 -1.00 -17.85 9.94
CA PHE A 243 -1.28 -16.68 9.14
C PHE A 243 -0.17 -16.35 8.16
N SER A 244 1.08 -16.75 8.46
CA SER A 244 2.24 -16.52 7.60
C SER A 244 2.56 -17.70 6.65
N ALA A 245 2.00 -18.89 6.89
CA ALA A 245 2.24 -20.03 6.02
C ALA A 245 1.79 -19.76 4.56
N PRO A 246 2.65 -20.03 3.56
CA PRO A 246 2.33 -19.85 2.15
C PRO A 246 1.04 -20.58 1.76
N HIS A 247 0.27 -19.98 0.86
CA HIS A 247 -0.97 -20.56 0.35
C HIS A 247 -0.77 -21.99 -0.15
N GLU A 248 0.33 -22.27 -0.88
CA GLU A 248 0.59 -23.58 -1.48
C GLU A 248 0.76 -24.68 -0.44
N GLN A 249 1.21 -24.32 0.76
CA GLN A 249 1.46 -25.25 1.88
C GLN A 249 0.20 -25.53 2.72
N GLN A 250 -0.91 -24.85 2.46
CA GLN A 250 -2.16 -25.10 3.18
C GLN A 250 -2.81 -26.42 2.71
N PRO A 251 -3.60 -27.10 3.57
CA PRO A 251 -4.38 -28.26 3.16
C PRO A 251 -5.31 -27.93 1.99
N TRP A 252 -5.55 -28.92 1.11
CA TRP A 252 -6.32 -28.72 -0.14
C TRP A 252 -7.67 -28.01 0.08
N LEU A 253 -8.40 -28.38 1.13
CA LEU A 253 -9.69 -27.79 1.46
C LEU A 253 -9.54 -26.31 1.86
N THR A 254 -8.53 -25.99 2.68
CA THR A 254 -8.24 -24.62 3.09
C THR A 254 -7.85 -23.77 1.87
N ARG A 255 -6.96 -24.26 0.99
CA ARG A 255 -6.59 -23.55 -0.25
C ARG A 255 -7.79 -23.24 -1.13
N THR A 256 -8.63 -24.25 -1.36
CA THR A 256 -9.83 -24.10 -2.19
C THR A 256 -10.79 -23.07 -1.60
N LEU A 257 -10.95 -23.05 -0.28
CA LEU A 257 -11.79 -22.06 0.39
C LEU A 257 -11.17 -20.66 0.37
N GLU A 258 -9.85 -20.55 0.51
CA GLU A 258 -9.07 -19.31 0.41
C GLU A 258 -9.26 -18.66 -0.96
N GLU A 259 -9.04 -19.41 -2.04
CA GLU A 259 -9.23 -18.94 -3.42
C GLU A 259 -10.67 -18.49 -3.68
N LYS A 260 -11.66 -19.32 -3.30
CA LYS A 260 -13.08 -19.00 -3.49
C LYS A 260 -13.51 -17.77 -2.71
N TRP A 261 -13.02 -17.63 -1.48
CA TRP A 261 -13.29 -16.48 -0.64
C TRP A 261 -12.68 -15.20 -1.23
N ALA A 262 -11.40 -15.23 -1.59
CA ALA A 262 -10.71 -14.08 -2.18
C ALA A 262 -11.36 -13.68 -3.52
N ALA A 263 -11.76 -14.63 -4.36
CA ALA A 263 -12.48 -14.36 -5.60
C ALA A 263 -13.87 -13.77 -5.33
N LEU A 264 -14.61 -14.29 -4.36
CA LEU A 264 -15.92 -13.73 -3.98
C LEU A 264 -15.79 -12.30 -3.46
N TYR A 265 -14.83 -12.05 -2.56
CA TYR A 265 -14.56 -10.73 -2.02
C TYR A 265 -14.18 -9.75 -3.13
N THR A 266 -13.25 -10.14 -4.01
CA THR A 266 -12.82 -9.33 -5.16
C THR A 266 -14.01 -8.95 -6.07
N ARG A 267 -14.82 -9.94 -6.45
CA ARG A 267 -15.88 -9.76 -7.44
C ARG A 267 -17.08 -8.95 -6.93
N ARG A 268 -17.34 -9.00 -5.61
CA ARG A 268 -18.59 -8.48 -5.03
C ARG A 268 -18.39 -7.34 -4.04
N MET A 269 -17.23 -7.28 -3.39
CA MET A 269 -17.04 -6.44 -2.21
C MET A 269 -15.98 -5.38 -2.44
N PHE A 270 -14.89 -5.73 -3.12
CA PHE A 270 -13.75 -4.84 -3.28
C PHE A 270 -14.08 -3.68 -4.23
N ALA A 271 -14.12 -2.48 -3.66
CA ALA A 271 -14.14 -1.22 -4.39
C ALA A 271 -13.08 -0.27 -3.84
N VAL A 272 -12.49 0.54 -4.71
CA VAL A 272 -11.59 1.65 -4.36
C VAL A 272 -12.33 2.95 -4.60
N ARG A 273 -12.46 3.76 -3.56
CA ARG A 273 -13.08 5.09 -3.67
C ARG A 273 -12.07 6.07 -4.24
N THR A 274 -12.43 6.70 -5.35
CA THR A 274 -11.67 7.78 -5.98
C THR A 274 -12.50 9.07 -5.91
N PRO A 275 -11.94 10.26 -6.20
CA PRO A 275 -12.70 11.50 -6.12
C PRO A 275 -13.82 11.57 -7.17
N LEU A 276 -13.73 10.79 -8.25
CA LEU A 276 -14.75 10.74 -9.29
C LEU A 276 -15.79 9.62 -9.07
N SER A 277 -15.35 8.43 -8.64
CA SER A 277 -16.24 7.28 -8.55
C SER A 277 -15.69 6.14 -7.69
N ASP A 278 -16.59 5.23 -7.32
CA ASP A 278 -16.25 3.95 -6.69
C ASP A 278 -15.86 2.93 -7.76
N ILE A 279 -14.57 2.64 -7.87
CA ILE A 279 -14.04 1.66 -8.83
C ILE A 279 -14.20 0.26 -8.24
N LYS A 280 -15.12 -0.53 -8.83
CA LYS A 280 -15.34 -1.93 -8.45
C LYS A 280 -14.37 -2.82 -9.22
N VAL A 281 -13.29 -3.27 -8.59
CA VAL A 281 -12.23 -4.04 -9.26
C VAL A 281 -12.73 -5.35 -9.88
N GLY A 282 -13.81 -5.91 -9.34
CA GLY A 282 -14.46 -7.11 -9.86
C GLY A 282 -15.33 -6.92 -11.11
N GLN A 283 -15.49 -5.68 -11.59
CA GLN A 283 -16.26 -5.33 -12.78
C GLN A 283 -15.31 -4.76 -13.85
N PRO A 284 -15.69 -4.81 -15.14
CA PRO A 284 -14.92 -4.14 -16.17
C PRO A 284 -14.69 -2.66 -15.83
N LEU A 285 -13.47 -2.20 -16.07
CA LEU A 285 -13.07 -0.83 -15.82
C LEU A 285 -13.83 0.11 -16.78
N THR A 286 -14.55 1.07 -16.21
CA THR A 286 -15.28 2.08 -16.98
C THR A 286 -14.53 3.42 -16.93
N ALA A 287 -14.40 4.05 -18.08
CA ALA A 287 -13.88 5.41 -18.17
C ALA A 287 -14.79 6.41 -17.42
N PRO A 288 -14.20 7.38 -16.70
CA PRO A 288 -14.98 8.47 -16.14
C PRO A 288 -15.49 9.40 -17.25
N ALA A 289 -16.47 10.25 -16.91
CA ALA A 289 -17.03 11.20 -17.86
C ALA A 289 -15.94 12.12 -18.46
N GLY A 290 -15.94 12.27 -19.78
CA GLY A 290 -14.97 13.10 -20.50
C GLY A 290 -13.68 12.38 -20.94
N VAL A 291 -13.48 11.12 -20.53
CA VAL A 291 -12.37 10.30 -21.05
C VAL A 291 -12.82 9.51 -22.26
N ASP A 292 -12.15 9.71 -23.38
CA ASP A 292 -12.35 8.93 -24.60
C ASP A 292 -11.48 7.67 -24.59
N MET A 293 -12.13 6.49 -24.62
CA MET A 293 -11.45 5.20 -24.62
C MET A 293 -10.56 5.00 -25.84
N ALA A 294 -10.95 5.50 -27.02
CA ALA A 294 -10.14 5.34 -28.23
C ALA A 294 -8.81 6.10 -28.13
N THR A 295 -8.85 7.29 -27.55
CA THR A 295 -7.65 8.11 -27.30
C THR A 295 -6.73 7.46 -26.26
N VAL A 296 -7.24 7.03 -25.10
CA VAL A 296 -6.39 6.45 -24.04
C VAL A 296 -5.84 5.07 -24.41
N TRP A 297 -6.49 4.36 -25.34
CA TRP A 297 -6.04 3.06 -25.84
C TRP A 297 -5.23 3.13 -27.14
N ALA A 298 -4.83 4.34 -27.57
CA ALA A 298 -3.92 4.51 -28.70
C ALA A 298 -2.59 3.76 -28.47
N PRO A 299 -1.91 3.29 -29.53
CA PRO A 299 -0.65 2.57 -29.38
C PRO A 299 0.43 3.40 -28.67
N ILE A 300 1.15 2.75 -27.75
CA ILE A 300 2.28 3.34 -27.00
C ILE A 300 3.46 3.48 -27.97
N GLN A 301 4.01 4.68 -28.12
CA GLN A 301 5.03 4.99 -29.14
C GLN A 301 6.47 4.72 -28.65
N ASN A 302 6.74 5.01 -27.39
CA ASN A 302 8.01 4.79 -26.71
C ASN A 302 8.22 3.29 -26.47
N GLU A 303 9.28 2.77 -27.07
CA GLU A 303 9.62 1.36 -27.03
C GLU A 303 9.85 0.81 -25.62
N LYS A 304 10.46 1.61 -24.71
CA LYS A 304 10.72 1.17 -23.33
C LYS A 304 9.39 1.03 -22.57
N VAL A 305 8.52 2.02 -22.71
CA VAL A 305 7.20 2.04 -22.05
C VAL A 305 6.31 0.94 -22.60
N ARG A 306 6.31 0.74 -23.91
CA ARG A 306 5.53 -0.31 -24.59
C ARG A 306 5.90 -1.69 -24.08
N LYS A 307 7.20 -2.04 -24.08
CA LYS A 307 7.70 -3.31 -23.57
C LYS A 307 7.29 -3.57 -22.12
N LEU A 308 7.40 -2.54 -21.27
CA LEU A 308 7.02 -2.64 -19.87
C LEU A 308 5.52 -2.86 -19.69
N ALA A 309 4.67 -2.16 -20.45
CA ALA A 309 3.22 -2.33 -20.38
C ALA A 309 2.75 -3.69 -20.90
N GLU A 310 3.39 -4.20 -21.95
CA GLU A 310 3.12 -5.52 -22.56
C GLU A 310 3.39 -6.71 -21.62
N GLU A 311 4.12 -6.50 -20.52
CA GLU A 311 4.26 -7.53 -19.48
C GLU A 311 2.93 -7.82 -18.75
N PHE A 312 1.97 -6.88 -18.79
CA PHE A 312 0.75 -6.94 -17.97
C PHE A 312 -0.56 -6.77 -18.75
N ILE A 313 -0.55 -6.03 -19.85
CA ILE A 313 -1.74 -5.78 -20.68
C ILE A 313 -1.48 -6.15 -22.13
N THR A 314 -2.57 -6.35 -22.88
CA THR A 314 -2.53 -6.61 -24.32
C THR A 314 -3.13 -5.45 -25.09
N GLU A 315 -2.99 -5.46 -26.42
CA GLU A 315 -3.66 -4.49 -27.30
C GLU A 315 -5.19 -4.64 -27.28
N ASP A 316 -5.70 -5.81 -26.89
CA ASP A 316 -7.13 -6.04 -26.70
C ASP A 316 -7.64 -5.26 -25.47
N GLN A 317 -8.35 -4.17 -25.76
CA GLN A 317 -8.96 -3.29 -24.76
C GLN A 317 -9.96 -4.03 -23.86
N GLU A 318 -10.80 -4.91 -24.41
CA GLU A 318 -11.83 -5.59 -23.63
C GLU A 318 -11.19 -6.58 -22.65
N ALA A 319 -10.22 -7.36 -23.12
CA ALA A 319 -9.47 -8.27 -22.27
C ALA A 319 -8.69 -7.53 -21.18
N SER A 320 -8.03 -6.41 -21.53
CA SER A 320 -7.22 -5.64 -20.59
C SER A 320 -8.05 -4.90 -19.54
N THR A 321 -9.23 -4.38 -19.91
CA THR A 321 -10.13 -3.67 -18.98
C THR A 321 -11.11 -4.59 -18.24
N ALA A 322 -11.09 -5.91 -18.47
CA ALA A 322 -11.96 -6.85 -17.80
C ALA A 322 -11.81 -6.82 -16.26
N GLY A 323 -12.91 -7.11 -15.55
CA GLY A 323 -12.89 -7.18 -14.08
C GLY A 323 -11.94 -8.26 -13.55
N VAL A 324 -11.37 -8.02 -12.38
CA VAL A 324 -10.46 -8.96 -11.70
C VAL A 324 -11.26 -10.09 -11.07
N THR A 325 -10.85 -11.33 -11.34
CA THR A 325 -11.52 -12.50 -10.76
C THR A 325 -11.06 -12.73 -9.32
N ASN A 326 -9.76 -12.62 -9.07
CA ASN A 326 -9.16 -12.77 -7.75
C ASN A 326 -8.02 -11.76 -7.59
N TRP A 327 -8.18 -10.79 -6.68
CA TRP A 327 -7.18 -9.75 -6.46
C TRP A 327 -5.84 -10.29 -5.94
N VAL A 328 -5.81 -11.48 -5.35
CA VAL A 328 -4.54 -12.10 -4.92
C VAL A 328 -3.70 -12.55 -6.12
N SER A 329 -4.30 -12.76 -7.31
CA SER A 329 -3.59 -13.06 -8.54
C SER A 329 -2.78 -11.83 -8.99
N TYR A 330 -1.45 -11.92 -8.91
CA TYR A 330 -0.56 -10.86 -9.34
C TYR A 330 -0.79 -10.45 -10.81
N PRO A 331 -0.90 -11.39 -11.79
CA PRO A 331 -1.20 -11.03 -13.18
C PRO A 331 -2.52 -10.30 -13.35
N ASP A 332 -3.62 -10.78 -12.74
CA ASP A 332 -4.93 -10.13 -12.89
C ASP A 332 -4.91 -8.72 -12.27
N ARG A 333 -4.26 -8.59 -11.11
CA ARG A 333 -4.15 -7.33 -10.37
C ARG A 333 -3.33 -6.31 -11.16
N MET A 334 -2.16 -6.70 -11.66
CA MET A 334 -1.32 -5.82 -12.46
C MET A 334 -1.99 -5.42 -13.78
N ARG A 335 -2.64 -6.35 -14.48
CA ARG A 335 -3.43 -6.04 -15.68
C ARG A 335 -4.45 -4.93 -15.42
N PHE A 336 -5.20 -5.05 -14.32
CA PHE A 336 -6.19 -4.05 -13.94
C PHE A 336 -5.55 -2.70 -13.57
N ILE A 337 -4.47 -2.70 -12.79
CA ILE A 337 -3.77 -1.48 -12.37
C ILE A 337 -3.18 -0.73 -13.57
N VAL A 338 -2.54 -1.44 -14.49
CA VAL A 338 -1.97 -0.83 -15.71
C VAL A 338 -3.08 -0.25 -16.59
N SER A 339 -4.19 -0.97 -16.75
CA SER A 339 -5.37 -0.47 -17.47
C SER A 339 -5.98 0.76 -16.78
N TYR A 340 -6.01 0.76 -15.45
CA TYR A 340 -6.46 1.89 -14.65
C TYR A 340 -5.59 3.12 -14.89
N PHE A 341 -4.27 2.98 -14.94
CA PHE A 341 -3.39 4.11 -15.26
C PHE A 341 -3.64 4.68 -16.64
N ARG A 342 -3.87 3.85 -17.67
CA ARG A 342 -4.20 4.36 -19.01
C ARG A 342 -5.48 5.19 -19.00
N VAL A 343 -6.54 4.66 -18.39
CA VAL A 343 -7.86 5.31 -18.39
C VAL A 343 -7.89 6.57 -17.53
N TYR A 344 -7.16 6.59 -16.40
CA TYR A 344 -7.20 7.68 -15.43
C TYR A 344 -6.00 8.62 -15.52
N GLN A 345 -5.13 8.45 -16.52
CA GLN A 345 -3.88 9.19 -16.64
C GLN A 345 -4.04 10.70 -16.59
N HIS A 346 -5.06 11.23 -17.26
CA HIS A 346 -5.27 12.68 -17.39
C HIS A 346 -6.39 13.21 -16.48
N VAL A 347 -6.78 12.42 -15.48
CA VAL A 347 -7.85 12.80 -14.55
C VAL A 347 -7.27 13.70 -13.45
N GLY A 348 -7.34 15.02 -13.65
CA GLY A 348 -6.77 16.01 -12.72
C GLY A 348 -7.31 15.92 -11.28
N ALA A 349 -8.54 15.45 -11.08
CA ALA A 349 -9.13 15.27 -9.75
C ALA A 349 -8.33 14.29 -8.86
N LEU A 350 -7.49 13.41 -9.44
CA LEU A 350 -6.63 12.52 -8.64
C LEU A 350 -5.55 13.28 -7.86
N TYR A 351 -5.23 14.51 -8.24
CA TYR A 351 -4.37 15.41 -7.48
C TYR A 351 -5.07 16.10 -6.31
N ASP A 352 -6.40 15.97 -6.17
CA ASP A 352 -7.13 16.65 -5.09
C ASP A 352 -6.72 16.11 -3.73
N VAL A 353 -6.91 16.93 -2.70
CA VAL A 353 -6.66 16.52 -1.31
C VAL A 353 -7.61 15.36 -0.97
N PRO A 354 -7.11 14.23 -0.46
CA PRO A 354 -7.92 13.03 -0.23
C PRO A 354 -8.92 13.13 0.93
N PHE A 355 -8.92 14.24 1.67
CA PHE A 355 -9.72 14.44 2.89
C PHE A 355 -10.33 15.84 2.92
N ASP A 356 -11.39 16.01 3.72
CA ASP A 356 -11.92 17.33 4.05
C ASP A 356 -10.85 18.20 4.72
N GLN A 357 -10.95 19.53 4.54
CA GLN A 357 -9.90 20.48 4.94
C GLN A 357 -9.50 20.34 6.41
N ASP A 358 -10.46 20.24 7.34
CA ASP A 358 -10.20 20.11 8.77
C ASP A 358 -9.37 18.85 9.10
N VAL A 359 -9.65 17.75 8.39
CA VAL A 359 -8.93 16.48 8.52
C VAL A 359 -7.53 16.63 7.91
N ALA A 360 -7.41 17.22 6.73
CA ALA A 360 -6.13 17.46 6.07
C ALA A 360 -5.20 18.32 6.94
N ASP A 361 -5.71 19.41 7.53
CA ASP A 361 -4.95 20.26 8.45
C ASP A 361 -4.52 19.51 9.72
N GLY A 362 -5.38 18.63 10.22
CA GLY A 362 -5.06 17.70 11.31
C GLY A 362 -3.93 16.75 10.95
N LEU A 363 -4.01 16.11 9.77
CA LEU A 363 -3.01 15.17 9.27
C LEU A 363 -1.68 15.86 9.01
N ALA A 364 -1.66 17.09 8.52
CA ALA A 364 -0.44 17.88 8.38
C ALA A 364 0.28 18.07 9.73
N ARG A 365 -0.47 18.30 10.82
CA ARG A 365 0.10 18.35 12.18
C ARG A 365 0.58 16.98 12.66
N GLU A 366 -0.14 15.90 12.33
CA GLU A 366 0.26 14.53 12.67
C GLU A 366 1.52 14.07 11.92
N MET A 367 1.74 14.51 10.68
CA MET A 367 2.96 14.21 9.91
C MET A 367 4.22 14.73 10.61
N ALA A 368 4.13 15.88 11.27
CA ALA A 368 5.25 16.48 12.01
C ALA A 368 5.59 15.70 13.29
N ARG A 369 4.75 14.74 13.71
CA ARG A 369 5.01 13.89 14.88
C ARG A 369 5.83 12.66 14.51
N GLY A 370 6.64 12.24 15.48
CA GLY A 370 7.59 11.15 15.34
C GLY A 370 8.99 11.65 15.61
N LEU A 371 9.83 10.80 16.16
CA LEU A 371 11.27 11.02 16.13
C LEU A 371 11.76 10.35 14.85
N VAL A 372 12.61 11.03 14.10
CA VAL A 372 13.39 10.33 13.07
C VAL A 372 14.31 9.37 13.84
N PRO A 373 14.43 8.10 13.44
CA PRO A 373 15.34 7.19 14.11
C PRO A 373 16.76 7.76 14.10
N GLU A 374 17.44 7.72 15.25
CA GLU A 374 18.78 8.31 15.43
C GLU A 374 19.73 7.77 14.34
N ALA A 375 19.61 6.50 13.94
CA ALA A 375 20.49 5.88 12.94
C ALA A 375 20.41 6.47 11.53
N VAL A 376 19.23 6.93 11.06
CA VAL A 376 19.11 7.46 9.70
C VAL A 376 19.40 8.96 9.67
N SER A 377 19.00 9.70 10.71
CA SER A 377 19.28 11.13 10.86
C SER A 377 20.79 11.39 11.06
N GLU A 378 21.45 10.57 11.88
CA GLU A 378 22.89 10.67 12.16
C GLU A 378 23.77 10.17 11.01
N MET A 379 23.24 9.31 10.12
CA MET A 379 23.85 9.01 8.83
C MET A 379 23.96 10.26 7.94
N PHE A 380 23.17 11.30 8.21
CA PHE A 380 23.11 12.55 7.43
C PHE A 380 23.48 13.83 8.20
N ALA A 381 23.63 13.80 9.53
CA ALA A 381 23.91 15.02 10.29
C ALA A 381 24.69 14.77 11.59
N GLY A 382 25.91 15.30 11.67
CA GLY A 382 26.62 15.45 12.93
C GLY A 382 26.11 16.62 13.78
N ASN A 383 26.15 16.42 15.11
CA ASN A 383 26.11 17.35 16.26
C ASN A 383 24.83 17.49 17.13
N PRO A 384 25.00 17.71 18.47
CA PRO A 384 24.21 17.07 19.51
C PRO A 384 23.63 18.08 20.51
N GLY A 385 22.32 17.99 20.75
CA GLY A 385 21.74 18.66 21.90
C GLY A 385 20.25 18.75 21.77
N LEU A 386 19.54 17.91 22.52
CA LEU A 386 18.37 18.27 23.34
C LEU A 386 17.74 16.99 23.94
N ARG A 387 17.38 17.07 25.23
CA ARG A 387 16.84 15.99 26.06
C ARG A 387 15.33 15.79 25.85
N GLN A 388 14.89 14.53 25.89
CA GLN A 388 13.52 14.05 25.68
C GLN A 388 12.60 14.13 26.92
N PRO A 389 11.27 14.23 26.75
CA PRO A 389 10.28 13.87 27.77
C PRO A 389 9.42 12.64 27.40
N HIS A 390 9.02 11.91 28.45
CA HIS A 390 8.44 10.56 28.47
C HIS A 390 7.07 10.36 27.78
N ARG A 391 6.94 9.24 27.04
CA ARG A 391 5.71 8.74 26.39
C ARG A 391 4.95 7.71 27.24
N ARG A 392 3.63 7.65 27.08
CA ARG A 392 2.74 6.61 27.64
C ARG A 392 2.58 5.45 26.66
N LEU A 393 2.85 4.24 27.14
CA LEU A 393 2.69 2.96 26.42
C LEU A 393 1.23 2.49 26.41
N TYR A 394 0.67 2.29 25.22
CA TYR A 394 -0.51 1.46 25.01
C TYR A 394 -0.08 -0.02 25.03
N ARG A 395 -0.85 -0.91 25.68
CA ARG A 395 -0.45 -2.31 25.93
C ARG A 395 -1.38 -3.28 25.18
N TYR A 396 -0.84 -4.00 24.21
CA TYR A 396 -1.57 -5.02 23.44
C TYR A 396 -1.71 -6.35 24.20
N PRO A 397 -2.77 -7.14 23.97
CA PRO A 397 -2.92 -8.46 24.59
C PRO A 397 -2.08 -9.52 23.84
N ALA A 398 -0.92 -9.88 24.40
CA ALA A 398 0.05 -10.81 23.81
C ALA A 398 -0.38 -12.30 23.80
N GLU A 399 -1.46 -12.68 24.50
CA GLU A 399 -1.80 -14.09 24.74
C GLU A 399 -2.68 -14.72 23.64
N SER A 400 -3.43 -13.94 22.87
CA SER A 400 -4.42 -14.45 21.91
C SER A 400 -3.97 -14.41 20.44
N ASP A 401 -3.01 -13.57 20.07
CA ASP A 401 -2.50 -13.42 18.70
C ASP A 401 -1.00 -13.04 18.76
N PRO A 402 -0.08 -14.03 18.81
CA PRO A 402 1.35 -13.78 18.95
C PRO A 402 1.94 -13.03 17.75
N ASP A 403 1.44 -13.30 16.53
CA ASP A 403 1.84 -12.61 15.31
C ASP A 403 1.46 -11.12 15.39
N ALA A 404 0.25 -10.81 15.87
CA ALA A 404 -0.15 -9.43 16.14
C ALA A 404 0.72 -8.76 17.22
N ASN A 405 1.11 -9.49 18.26
CA ASN A 405 2.02 -8.95 19.27
C ASN A 405 3.39 -8.63 18.69
N GLU A 406 3.95 -9.49 17.85
CA GLU A 406 5.24 -9.23 17.19
C GLU A 406 5.15 -8.07 16.20
N MET A 407 4.10 -8.03 15.36
CA MET A 407 3.84 -6.92 14.43
C MET A 407 3.67 -5.57 15.15
N ALA A 408 2.96 -5.55 16.28
CA ALA A 408 2.70 -4.32 17.04
C ALA A 408 3.98 -3.69 17.63
N HIS A 409 5.02 -4.47 17.89
CA HIS A 409 6.29 -3.99 18.44
C HIS A 409 7.38 -3.84 17.37
N PHE A 410 7.06 -4.09 16.11
CA PHE A 410 8.03 -4.15 15.04
C PHE A 410 8.59 -2.77 14.68
N ASP A 411 9.91 -2.72 14.46
CA ASP A 411 10.62 -1.56 13.95
C ASP A 411 11.22 -1.84 12.58
N PHE A 412 11.06 -0.91 11.64
CA PHE A 412 11.76 -0.99 10.37
C PHE A 412 13.22 -0.57 10.48
N GLU A 413 13.57 0.29 11.43
CA GLU A 413 14.90 0.92 11.54
C GLU A 413 16.05 -0.09 11.39
N PRO A 414 16.08 -1.26 12.09
CA PRO A 414 17.20 -2.19 11.98
C PRO A 414 17.31 -2.86 10.60
N PHE A 415 16.27 -2.78 9.78
CA PHE A 415 16.14 -3.49 8.50
C PHE A 415 16.17 -2.52 7.30
N LEU A 416 16.48 -1.24 7.54
CA LEU A 416 16.61 -0.26 6.47
C LEU A 416 17.96 -0.41 5.79
N GLU A 417 17.91 -0.55 4.48
CA GLU A 417 19.08 -0.61 3.60
C GLU A 417 19.01 0.56 2.61
N ALA A 418 20.10 1.30 2.48
CA ALA A 418 20.24 2.30 1.42
C ALA A 418 20.67 1.60 0.13
N ILE A 419 19.81 1.64 -0.88
CA ILE A 419 20.10 1.06 -2.20
C ILE A 419 20.59 2.18 -3.12
N PRO A 420 21.80 2.05 -3.70
CA PRO A 420 22.29 3.04 -4.65
C PRO A 420 21.45 3.03 -5.94
N LEU A 421 21.16 4.22 -6.48
CA LEU A 421 20.49 4.36 -7.77
C LEU A 421 21.42 4.06 -8.97
N ASP A 422 22.73 4.14 -8.75
CA ASP A 422 23.74 3.90 -9.77
C ASP A 422 24.48 2.56 -9.57
N GLN A 423 24.34 1.66 -10.53
CA GLN A 423 25.23 0.52 -10.74
C GLN A 423 25.83 0.53 -12.16
N SER A 424 26.01 1.71 -12.75
CA SER A 424 26.85 1.88 -13.94
C SER A 424 28.31 2.19 -13.56
N ALA A 425 28.88 1.32 -12.71
CA ALA A 425 30.32 1.28 -12.46
C ALA A 425 30.77 -0.12 -12.00
N LYS A 426 30.57 -1.15 -12.83
CA LYS A 426 31.55 -2.23 -13.01
C LYS A 426 31.56 -2.71 -14.45
#